data_AF-A0A947LDG4-F1
#
_entry.id   AF-A0A947LDG4-F1
#
_cell.length_a   1.000
_cell.length_b   1.000
_cell.length_c   1.000
_cell.angle_alpha   90.00
_cell.angle_beta   90.00
_cell.angle_gamma   90.00
#
_symmetry.space_group_name_H-M   'P 1'
#
loop_
_entity.id
_entity.type
_entity.pdbx_description
1 polymer ?
#
loop_
_entity_poly.entity_id
_entity_poly.type
_entity_poly.pdbx_seq_one_letter_code
_entity_poly.pdbx_strand_id
1 'polypeptide(L)'
;YSNKFYEVAPHVTLTNHVYSPLPLAMSEKTWQKMSPEDQKAVTEAAKIAAKFSRQAISNDDEAALKSMASKGAKINAKPDVAAFRTAVQPVYTKARDKYGADVDALLKDAEAVRKSVK
;
A
#
# COMPACT_ATOMS: atom_id res chain seq x y z
N TYR A 1 4.34 -1.33 -14.98
CA TYR A 1 5.22 -1.53 -16.16
C TYR A 1 4.79 -2.73 -17.01
N SER A 2 4.52 -3.90 -16.41
CA SER A 2 4.26 -5.18 -17.12
C SER A 2 3.19 -5.13 -18.22
N ASN A 3 2.10 -4.37 -18.01
CA ASN A 3 1.02 -4.22 -19.00
C ASN A 3 1.25 -3.08 -20.00
N LYS A 4 2.40 -2.39 -19.95
CA LYS A 4 2.81 -1.32 -20.89
C LYS A 4 1.81 -0.16 -21.08
N PHE A 5 0.95 0.12 -20.11
CA PHE A 5 -0.04 1.20 -20.20
C PHE A 5 0.55 2.59 -20.50
N TYR A 6 1.83 2.82 -20.18
CA TYR A 6 2.53 4.06 -20.52
C TYR A 6 2.62 4.33 -22.03
N GLU A 7 2.41 3.31 -22.89
CA GLU A 7 2.44 3.45 -24.36
C GLU A 7 1.16 4.12 -24.90
N VAL A 8 0.02 3.98 -24.19
CA VAL A 8 -1.29 4.52 -24.60
C VAL A 8 -1.85 5.58 -23.63
N ALA A 9 -1.28 5.66 -22.41
CA ALA A 9 -1.57 6.67 -21.40
C ALA A 9 -0.24 7.24 -20.89
N PRO A 10 0.40 8.15 -21.63
CA PRO A 10 1.79 8.56 -21.37
C PRO A 10 1.95 9.46 -20.14
N HIS A 11 0.86 9.96 -19.56
CA HIS A 11 0.90 10.77 -18.34
C HIS A 11 0.69 9.88 -17.10
N VAL A 12 1.74 9.72 -16.30
CA VAL A 12 1.70 8.93 -15.06
C VAL A 12 1.78 9.88 -13.88
N THR A 13 0.74 9.94 -13.05
CA THR A 13 0.70 10.80 -11.86
C THR A 13 0.73 9.95 -10.58
N LEU A 14 1.71 10.18 -9.72
CA LEU A 14 1.86 9.47 -8.44
C LEU A 14 0.90 10.02 -7.38
N THR A 15 -0.38 9.72 -7.54
CA THR A 15 -1.45 10.21 -6.66
C THR A 15 -1.44 9.61 -5.25
N ASN A 16 -0.77 8.45 -5.07
CA ASN A 16 -0.67 7.75 -3.78
C ASN A 16 -2.04 7.52 -3.10
N HIS A 17 -3.06 7.20 -3.92
CA HIS A 17 -4.46 7.16 -3.50
C HIS A 17 -4.88 5.85 -2.82
N VAL A 18 -4.09 4.76 -2.99
CA VAL A 18 -4.33 3.47 -2.34
C VAL A 18 -2.99 2.88 -1.89
N TYR A 19 -2.96 2.37 -0.66
CA TYR A 19 -1.90 1.48 -0.18
C TYR A 19 -2.44 0.05 -0.16
N SER A 20 -1.75 -0.87 -0.85
CA SER A 20 -2.16 -2.27 -0.95
C SER A 20 -1.31 -3.13 -0.02
N PRO A 21 -1.76 -3.45 1.21
CA PRO A 21 -1.07 -4.39 2.06
C PRO A 21 -1.16 -5.81 1.44
N LEU A 22 -0.14 -6.62 1.70
CA LEU A 22 -0.14 -8.05 1.36
C LEU A 22 0.01 -8.82 2.67
N PRO A 23 -1.09 -9.11 3.37
CA PRO A 23 -1.03 -9.85 4.62
C PRO A 23 -0.58 -11.28 4.36
N LEU A 24 0.42 -11.75 5.10
CA LEU A 24 0.78 -13.16 5.12
C LEU A 24 -0.14 -13.87 6.12
N ALA A 25 -0.94 -14.80 5.63
CA ALA A 25 -1.89 -15.54 6.43
C ALA A 25 -1.59 -17.04 6.36
N MET A 26 -1.95 -17.76 7.42
CA MET A 26 -1.91 -19.21 7.47
C MET A 26 -3.13 -19.77 8.18
N SER A 27 -3.45 -21.03 7.90
CA SER A 27 -4.53 -21.75 8.59
C SER A 27 -4.27 -21.80 10.09
N GLU A 28 -5.22 -21.30 10.87
CA GLU A 28 -5.16 -21.34 12.34
C GLU A 28 -5.07 -22.79 12.84
N LYS A 29 -5.83 -23.72 12.26
CA LYS A 29 -5.76 -25.14 12.62
C LYS A 29 -4.37 -25.73 12.40
N THR A 30 -3.66 -25.28 11.36
CA THR A 30 -2.28 -25.71 11.10
C THR A 30 -1.33 -25.07 12.10
N TRP A 31 -1.49 -23.77 12.38
CA TRP A 31 -0.69 -23.04 13.35
C TRP A 31 -0.72 -23.67 14.74
N GLN A 32 -1.93 -23.99 15.24
CA GLN A 32 -2.13 -24.56 16.58
C GLN A 32 -1.57 -25.99 16.72
N LYS A 33 -1.25 -26.68 15.62
CA LYS A 33 -0.62 -28.00 15.63
C LYS A 33 0.91 -27.95 15.65
N MET A 34 1.50 -26.79 15.36
CA MET A 34 2.95 -26.60 15.37
C MET A 34 3.47 -26.53 16.81
N SER A 35 4.71 -26.95 17.02
CA SER A 35 5.39 -26.71 18.29
C SER A 35 5.64 -25.21 18.50
N PRO A 36 5.87 -24.75 19.74
CA PRO A 36 6.27 -23.37 20.01
C PRO A 36 7.53 -22.96 19.23
N GLU A 37 8.48 -23.88 19.05
CA GLU A 37 9.72 -23.65 18.30
C GLU A 37 9.43 -23.40 16.81
N ASP A 38 8.55 -24.21 16.21
CA ASP A 38 8.16 -24.06 14.81
C ASP A 38 7.35 -22.78 14.58
N GLN A 39 6.41 -22.46 15.48
CA GLN A 39 5.67 -21.19 15.43
C GLN A 39 6.61 -19.98 15.46
N LYS A 40 7.63 -20.03 16.32
CA LYS A 40 8.65 -18.99 16.38
C LYS A 40 9.43 -18.90 15.06
N ALA A 41 9.91 -20.03 14.54
CA ALA A 41 10.67 -20.06 13.29
C ALA A 41 9.87 -19.51 12.10
N VAL A 42 8.60 -19.90 11.96
CA VAL A 42 7.70 -19.39 10.91
C VAL A 42 7.45 -17.88 11.08
N THR A 43 7.25 -17.40 12.30
CA THR A 43 7.08 -15.96 12.57
C THR A 43 8.32 -15.17 12.19
N GLU A 44 9.51 -15.68 12.50
CA GLU A 44 10.78 -15.04 12.16
C GLU A 44 10.99 -15.00 10.65
N ALA A 45 10.74 -16.12 9.96
CA ALA A 45 10.78 -16.19 8.50
C ALA A 45 9.79 -15.21 7.85
N ALA A 46 8.57 -15.10 8.37
CA ALA A 46 7.56 -14.15 7.91
C ALA A 46 8.04 -12.69 8.03
N LYS A 47 8.68 -12.32 9.15
CA LYS A 47 9.24 -10.97 9.35
C LYS A 47 10.38 -10.67 8.36
N ILE A 48 11.27 -11.64 8.12
CA ILE A 48 12.37 -11.52 7.15
C ILE A 48 11.80 -11.34 5.74
N ALA A 49 10.85 -12.19 5.34
CA ALA A 49 10.21 -12.12 4.04
C ALA A 49 9.44 -10.80 3.85
N ALA A 50 8.74 -10.30 4.87
CA ALA A 50 8.04 -9.03 4.81
C ALA A 50 9.01 -7.86 4.56
N LYS A 51 10.15 -7.81 5.28
CA LYS A 51 11.17 -6.78 5.07
C LYS A 51 11.76 -6.85 3.66
N PHE A 52 12.13 -8.05 3.21
CA PHE A 52 12.65 -8.28 1.87
C PHE A 52 11.66 -7.83 0.80
N SER A 53 10.40 -8.27 0.89
CA SER A 53 9.35 -7.93 -0.07
C SER A 53 9.13 -6.42 -0.16
N ARG A 54 9.13 -5.70 0.96
CA ARG A 54 8.98 -4.23 0.96
C ARG A 54 10.12 -3.53 0.23
N GLN A 55 11.36 -3.98 0.45
CA GLN A 55 12.51 -3.43 -0.25
C GLN A 55 12.47 -3.75 -1.75
N ALA A 56 12.14 -4.99 -2.11
CA ALA A 56 12.03 -5.41 -3.51
C ALA A 56 10.98 -4.58 -4.26
N ILE A 57 9.79 -4.40 -3.69
CA ILE A 57 8.72 -3.58 -4.30
C ILE A 57 9.17 -2.13 -4.48
N SER A 58 9.81 -1.53 -3.46
CA SER A 58 10.32 -0.15 -3.58
C SER A 58 11.33 -0.01 -4.72
N ASN A 59 12.25 -0.96 -4.85
CA ASN A 59 13.26 -0.97 -5.90
C ASN A 59 12.61 -1.14 -7.29
N ASP A 60 11.64 -2.05 -7.41
CA ASP A 60 10.92 -2.31 -8.64
C ASP A 60 10.08 -1.11 -9.08
N ASP A 61 9.41 -0.43 -8.15
CA ASP A 61 8.64 0.79 -8.43
C ASP A 61 9.54 1.90 -8.97
N GLU A 62 10.71 2.13 -8.35
CA GLU A 62 11.69 3.10 -8.84
C GLU A 62 12.22 2.74 -10.23
N ALA A 63 12.56 1.48 -10.45
CA ALA A 63 13.05 0.99 -11.75
C ALA A 63 11.97 1.12 -12.84
N ALA A 64 10.72 0.79 -12.52
CA ALA A 64 9.58 0.93 -13.41
C ALA A 64 9.36 2.39 -13.81
N LEU A 65 9.41 3.33 -12.86
CA LEU A 65 9.24 4.75 -13.15
C LEU A 65 10.34 5.29 -14.08
N LYS A 66 11.60 4.92 -13.82
CA LYS A 66 12.74 5.27 -14.69
C LYS A 66 12.57 4.69 -16.10
N SER A 67 12.14 3.44 -16.21
CA SER A 67 11.94 2.77 -17.49
C SER A 67 10.77 3.35 -18.28
N MET A 68 9.67 3.74 -17.62
CA MET A 68 8.57 4.43 -18.28
C MET A 68 9.01 5.81 -18.79
N ALA A 69 9.75 6.57 -17.97
CA ALA A 69 10.27 7.87 -18.37
C ALA A 69 11.22 7.81 -19.57
N SER A 70 12.13 6.82 -19.60
CA SER A 70 13.05 6.63 -20.74
C SER A 70 12.34 6.25 -22.04
N LYS A 71 11.10 5.75 -21.95
CA LYS A 71 10.22 5.44 -23.08
C LYS A 71 9.23 6.56 -23.42
N GLY A 72 9.41 7.76 -22.86
CA GLY A 72 8.63 8.95 -23.20
C GLY A 72 7.42 9.22 -22.30
N ALA A 73 7.21 8.44 -21.23
CA ALA A 73 6.17 8.75 -20.26
C ALA A 73 6.51 10.02 -19.47
N LYS A 74 5.50 10.86 -19.25
CA LYS A 74 5.57 12.09 -18.44
C LYS A 74 5.15 11.75 -17.02
N ILE A 75 6.13 11.67 -16.12
CA ILE A 75 5.91 11.33 -14.71
C ILE A 75 5.67 12.61 -13.89
N ASN A 76 4.47 12.76 -13.31
CA ASN A 76 4.21 13.72 -12.26
C ASN A 76 4.40 13.04 -10.89
N ALA A 77 5.59 13.18 -10.32
CA ALA A 77 5.98 12.51 -9.07
C ALA A 77 5.45 13.20 -7.80
N LYS A 78 5.04 14.48 -7.87
CA LYS A 78 4.61 15.28 -6.72
C LYS A 78 3.30 16.03 -7.03
N PRO A 79 2.19 15.32 -7.25
CA PRO A 79 0.89 15.97 -7.41
C PRO A 79 0.42 16.63 -6.10
N ASP A 80 -0.57 17.52 -6.20
CA ASP A 80 -1.29 18.01 -5.03
C ASP A 80 -2.19 16.91 -4.44
N VAL A 81 -1.59 16.03 -3.63
CA VAL A 81 -2.30 14.96 -2.92
C VAL A 81 -3.33 15.52 -1.94
N ALA A 82 -3.20 16.76 -1.47
CA ALA A 82 -4.16 17.36 -0.55
C ALA A 82 -5.51 17.60 -1.25
N ALA A 83 -5.51 18.05 -2.50
CA ALA A 83 -6.73 18.20 -3.31
C ALA A 83 -7.50 16.87 -3.41
N PHE A 84 -6.82 15.75 -3.66
CA PHE A 84 -7.47 14.43 -3.72
C PHE A 84 -8.09 14.03 -2.37
N ARG A 85 -7.41 14.32 -1.26
CA ARG A 85 -7.92 14.03 0.10
C ARG A 85 -9.13 14.88 0.48
N THR A 86 -9.21 16.11 -0.01
CA THR A 86 -10.40 16.95 0.14
C THR A 86 -11.54 16.43 -0.72
N ALA A 87 -11.27 16.05 -1.97
CA ALA A 87 -12.28 15.55 -2.89
C ALA A 87 -12.94 14.24 -2.43
N VAL A 88 -12.25 13.41 -1.66
CA VAL A 88 -12.77 12.11 -1.19
C VAL A 88 -13.65 12.19 0.06
N GLN A 89 -13.77 13.34 0.73
CA GLN A 89 -14.56 13.48 1.96
C GLN A 89 -16.02 12.97 1.86
N PRO A 90 -16.76 13.18 0.76
CA PRO A 90 -18.10 12.63 0.60
C PRO A 90 -18.14 11.10 0.61
N VAL A 91 -17.05 10.43 0.21
CA VAL A 91 -16.95 8.96 0.23
C VAL A 91 -16.92 8.43 1.66
N TYR A 92 -16.22 9.12 2.58
CA TYR A 92 -16.23 8.74 3.99
C TYR A 92 -17.60 8.90 4.62
N THR A 93 -18.37 9.91 4.21
CA THR A 93 -19.76 10.08 4.65
C THR A 93 -20.60 8.88 4.23
N LYS A 94 -20.53 8.46 2.97
CA LYS A 94 -21.22 7.25 2.49
C LYS A 94 -20.72 5.97 3.18
N ALA A 95 -19.43 5.91 3.51
CA ALA A 95 -18.86 4.75 4.20
C ALA A 95 -19.42 4.62 5.62
N ARG A 96 -19.71 5.73 6.31
CA ARG A 96 -20.32 5.72 7.65
C ARG A 96 -21.71 5.08 7.64
N ASP A 97 -22.47 5.20 6.56
CA ASP A 97 -23.79 4.56 6.43
C ASP A 97 -23.69 3.02 6.55
N LYS A 98 -22.56 2.44 6.15
CA LYS A 98 -22.32 0.98 6.18
C LYS A 98 -21.49 0.53 7.38
N TYR A 99 -20.47 1.29 7.74
CA TYR A 99 -19.45 0.86 8.71
C TYR A 99 -19.47 1.68 10.01
N GLY A 100 -20.33 2.70 10.12
CA GLY A 100 -20.51 3.48 11.34
C GLY A 100 -19.22 4.09 11.88
N ALA A 101 -19.01 3.93 13.19
CA ALA A 101 -17.88 4.51 13.93
C ALA A 101 -16.50 3.96 13.51
N ASP A 102 -16.43 2.80 12.85
CA ASP A 102 -15.17 2.22 12.40
C ASP A 102 -14.46 3.11 11.38
N VAL A 103 -15.24 3.87 10.58
CA VAL A 103 -14.67 4.84 9.63
C VAL A 103 -13.92 5.93 10.38
N ASP A 104 -14.50 6.46 11.46
CA ASP A 104 -13.90 7.54 12.22
C ASP A 104 -12.67 7.08 13.02
N ALA A 105 -12.73 5.86 13.57
CA ALA A 105 -11.58 5.22 14.21
C ALA A 105 -10.42 5.04 13.22
N LEU A 106 -10.69 4.49 12.03
CA LEU A 106 -9.66 4.29 11.01
C LEU A 106 -9.07 5.62 10.51
N LEU A 107 -9.89 6.64 10.30
CA LEU A 107 -9.42 7.97 9.86
C LEU A 107 -8.53 8.63 10.92
N LYS A 108 -8.89 8.50 12.21
CA LYS A 108 -8.09 8.98 13.34
C LYS A 108 -6.74 8.27 13.41
N ASP A 109 -6.71 6.95 13.30
CA ASP A 109 -5.47 6.17 13.33
C ASP A 109 -4.56 6.53 12.14
N ALA A 110 -5.14 6.66 10.94
CA ALA A 110 -4.41 7.05 9.75
C ALA A 110 -3.84 8.48 9.86
N GLU A 111 -4.50 9.39 10.57
CA GLU A 111 -3.98 10.73 10.85
C GLU A 111 -2.83 10.68 11.87
N ALA A 112 -2.96 9.90 12.94
CA ALA A 112 -1.92 9.72 13.95
C ALA A 112 -0.63 9.16 13.32
N VAL A 113 -0.74 8.11 12.50
CA VAL A 113 0.40 7.57 11.75
C VAL A 113 1.01 8.64 10.85
N ARG A 114 0.21 9.39 10.09
CA ARG A 114 0.73 10.46 9.22
C ARG A 114 1.55 11.52 9.96
N LYS A 115 1.21 11.82 11.21
CA LYS A 115 1.96 12.77 12.05
C LYS A 115 3.25 12.16 12.58
N SER A 116 3.33 10.84 12.76
CA SER A 116 4.53 10.18 13.28
C SER A 116 5.59 9.85 12.23
N VAL A 117 5.24 9.83 10.93
CA VAL A 117 6.18 9.58 9.82
C VAL A 117 6.64 10.86 9.10
N LYS A 118 6.17 12.04 9.54
CA LYS A 118 6.69 13.34 9.12
C LYS A 118 7.84 13.75 10.04
#